data_AF-A0A3B0ZQ41-F1
#
_entry.id   AF-A0A3B0ZQ41-F1
#
_cell.length_a   1.000
_cell.length_b   1.000
_cell.length_c   1.000
_cell.angle_alpha   90.00
_cell.angle_beta   90.00
_cell.angle_gamma   90.00
#
_symmetry.space_group_name_H-M   'P 1'
#
loop_
_entity.id
_entity.type
_entity.pdbx_description
1 polymer ?
#
loop_
_entity_poly.entity_id
_entity_poly.type
_entity_poly.pdbx_seq_one_letter_code
_entity_poly.pdbx_strand_id
1 'polypeptide(L)' 'MTEQNNRKEPSLWDVTKSVLSAFLGVQSRKNYERDFTYGKPWQYILIGLIGVGVFIGVVITVVSIVLSNVGV' A
#
# COMPACT_ATOMS: atom_id res chain seq x y z
N MET A 1 27.94 22.16 9.12
CA MET A 1 28.16 21.45 7.85
C MET A 1 27.84 19.98 8.04
N THR A 2 26.65 19.54 7.62
CA THR A 2 26.37 18.17 7.13
C THR A 2 24.96 18.16 6.51
N GLU A 3 24.82 18.84 5.36
CA GLU A 3 23.68 18.59 4.47
C GLU A 3 23.86 17.21 3.83
N GLN A 4 23.38 16.17 4.52
CA GLN A 4 23.19 14.85 3.92
C GLN A 4 21.85 14.87 3.16
N ASN A 5 21.87 15.44 1.95
CA ASN A 5 20.81 15.26 0.95
C ASN A 5 20.85 13.81 0.46
N ASN A 6 20.41 12.89 1.31
CA ASN A 6 20.44 11.46 1.03
C ASN A 6 19.12 11.09 0.35
N ARG A 7 19.08 11.30 -0.97
CA ARG A 7 18.01 10.82 -1.85
C ARG A 7 18.11 9.29 -1.95
N LYS A 8 17.72 8.62 -0.88
CA LYS A 8 17.78 7.16 -0.74
C LYS A 8 16.54 6.53 -1.35
N GLU A 9 16.74 5.40 -2.00
CA GLU A 9 15.65 4.54 -2.46
C GLU A 9 14.65 4.32 -1.31
N PRO A 10 13.33 4.42 -1.56
CA PRO A 10 12.31 4.14 -0.57
C PRO A 10 12.50 2.74 0.03
N SER A 11 12.46 2.66 1.35
CA SER A 11 12.44 1.36 2.02
C SER A 11 11.12 0.63 1.74
N LEU A 12 11.06 -0.68 1.95
CA LEU A 12 9.79 -1.43 1.83
C LEU A 12 8.68 -0.86 2.72
N TRP A 13 9.04 -0.30 3.87
CA TRP A 13 8.08 0.36 4.76
C TRP A 13 7.56 1.69 4.21
N ASP A 14 8.43 2.46 3.55
CA ASP A 14 8.04 3.68 2.84
C ASP A 14 7.08 3.38 1.70
N VAL A 15 7.40 2.37 0.89
CA VAL A 15 6.53 1.88 -0.20
C VAL A 15 5.17 1.46 0.35
N THR A 16 5.15 0.69 1.45
CA THR A 16 3.91 0.22 2.08
C THR A 16 3.04 1.39 2.54
N LYS A 17 3.62 2.37 3.25
CA LYS A 17 2.89 3.57 3.69
C LYS A 17 2.36 4.38 2.51
N SER A 18 3.17 4.55 1.48
CA SER A 18 2.76 5.26 0.27
C SER A 18 1.59 4.58 -0.42
N VAL A 19 1.68 3.26 -0.66
CA VAL A 19 0.60 2.49 -1.28
C VAL A 19 -0.68 2.56 -0.43
N LEU A 20 -0.59 2.38 0.89
CA LEU A 20 -1.76 2.50 1.79
C LEU A 20 -2.37 3.91 1.74
N SER A 21 -1.55 4.96 1.77
CA SER A 21 -2.04 6.35 1.66
C SER A 21 -2.71 6.62 0.31
N ALA A 22 -2.21 6.00 -0.77
CA ALA A 22 -2.80 6.09 -2.11
C ALA A 22 -4.15 5.38 -2.18
N PHE A 23 -4.25 4.17 -1.60
CA PHE A 23 -5.52 3.43 -1.50
C PHE A 23 -6.59 4.22 -0.73
N LEU A 24 -6.20 4.90 0.35
CA LEU A 24 -7.10 5.76 1.12
C LEU A 24 -7.37 7.13 0.46
N GLY A 25 -6.70 7.45 -0.66
CA GLY A 25 -6.83 8.74 -1.34
C GLY A 25 -6.16 9.92 -0.63
N VAL A 26 -5.37 9.67 0.42
CA VAL A 26 -4.68 10.68 1.25
C VAL A 26 -3.18 10.77 0.94
N GLN A 27 -2.73 10.25 -0.20
CA GLN A 27 -1.32 10.31 -0.61
C GLN A 27 -0.89 11.76 -0.85
N SER A 28 0.19 12.17 -0.19
CA SER A 28 0.76 13.51 -0.40
C SER A 28 1.57 13.57 -1.70
N ARG A 29 1.62 14.76 -2.31
CA ARG A 29 2.42 15.03 -3.52
C ARG A 29 3.92 14.75 -3.30
N LYS A 30 4.44 15.02 -2.11
CA LYS A 30 5.84 14.74 -1.73
C LYS A 30 6.14 13.24 -1.74
N ASN A 31 5.23 12.42 -1.20
CA ASN A 31 5.40 10.96 -1.23
C ASN A 31 5.35 10.46 -2.66
N TYR A 32 4.34 10.88 -3.45
CA TYR A 32 4.24 10.56 -4.86
C TYR A 32 5.53 10.90 -5.62
N GLU A 33 6.02 12.13 -5.51
CA GLU A 33 7.23 12.57 -6.22
C GLU A 33 8.47 11.74 -5.82
N ARG A 34 8.64 11.44 -4.52
CA ARG A 34 9.70 10.55 -4.04
C ARG A 34 9.57 9.15 -4.62
N ASP A 35 8.36 8.59 -4.60
CA ASP A 35 8.08 7.22 -4.99
C ASP A 35 8.33 7.00 -6.50
N PHE A 36 7.98 7.98 -7.33
CA PHE A 36 8.20 7.94 -8.78
C PHE A 36 9.62 8.31 -9.20
N THR A 37 10.33 9.11 -8.40
CA THR A 37 11.72 9.52 -8.73
C THR A 37 12.76 8.51 -8.26
N TYR A 38 12.56 7.92 -7.07
CA TYR A 38 13.56 7.07 -6.42
C TYR A 38 13.09 5.64 -6.15
N GLY A 39 11.80 5.35 -6.34
CA GLY A 39 11.23 4.03 -6.08
C GLY A 39 11.33 3.07 -7.25
N LYS A 40 11.37 1.77 -6.97
CA LYS A 40 11.32 0.71 -7.99
C LYS A 40 9.85 0.33 -8.25
N PRO A 41 9.31 0.50 -9.47
CA PRO A 41 7.89 0.27 -9.76
C PRO A 41 7.35 -1.09 -9.31
N TRP A 42 8.16 -2.15 -9.45
CA TRP A 42 7.77 -3.51 -9.05
C TRP A 42 7.42 -3.63 -7.56
N GLN A 43 8.08 -2.87 -6.67
CA GLN A 43 7.78 -2.91 -5.24
C GLN A 43 6.37 -2.40 -4.94
N TYR A 44 5.93 -1.35 -5.64
CA TYR A 44 4.58 -0.78 -5.49
C TYR A 44 3.52 -1.72 -6.06
N ILE A 45 3.79 -2.35 -7.21
CA ILE A 45 2.90 -3.35 -7.81
C ILE A 45 2.72 -4.54 -6.86
N LEU A 46 3.82 -5.09 -6.33
CA LEU A 46 3.78 -6.24 -5.44
C LEU A 46 2.99 -5.94 -4.15
N ILE A 47 3.29 -4.82 -3.50
CA ILE A 47 2.57 -4.38 -2.29
C ILE A 47 1.08 -4.13 -2.60
N GLY A 48 0.79 -3.49 -3.74
CA GLY A 48 -0.58 -3.24 -4.19
C GLY A 48 -1.37 -4.52 -4.42
N LEU A 49 -0.78 -5.51 -5.10
CA LEU A 49 -1.41 -6.82 -5.33
C LEU A 49 -1.67 -7.57 -4.02
N ILE A 50 -0.71 -7.54 -3.09
CA ILE A 50 -0.92 -8.10 -1.74
C ILE A 50 -2.08 -7.40 -1.05
N GLY A 51 -2.14 -6.06 -1.10
CA GLY A 51 -3.23 -5.28 -0.51
C GLY A 51 -4.61 -5.63 -1.08
N VAL A 52 -4.71 -5.77 -2.41
CA VAL A 52 -5.96 -6.19 -3.07
C VAL A 52 -6.33 -7.62 -2.69
N GLY A 53 -5.36 -8.54 -2.64
CA GLY A 53 -5.59 -9.92 -2.20
C GLY A 53 -6.13 -9.99 -0.77
N VAL A 54 -5.55 -9.21 0.15
CA VAL A 54 -6.02 -9.09 1.53
C VAL A 54 -7.44 -8.52 1.56
N PHE A 55 -7.73 -7.46 0.80
CA PHE A 55 -9.06 -6.86 0.73
C PHE A 55 -10.13 -7.86 0.26
N ILE A 56 -9.85 -8.60 -0.81
CA ILE A 56 -10.74 -9.66 -1.32
C ILE A 56 -10.95 -10.73 -0.24
N GLY A 57 -9.87 -11.18 0.41
CA GLY A 57 -9.94 -12.15 1.50
C GLY A 57 -10.86 -11.68 2.63
N VAL A 58 -10.74 -10.42 3.05
CA VAL A 58 -11.62 -9.81 4.07
C VAL A 58 -13.07 -9.83 3.61
N VAL A 59 -13.37 -9.44 2.37
CA VAL A 59 -14.75 -9.46 1.84
C VAL A 59 -15.31 -10.87 1.86
N ILE A 60 -14.55 -11.86 1.37
CA ILE A 60 -14.97 -13.28 1.40
C ILE A 60 -15.24 -13.72 2.83
N THR A 61 -14.32 -13.48 3.77
CA THR A 61 -14.49 -13.87 5.17
C THR A 61 -15.74 -13.23 5.78
N VAL A 62 -15.97 -11.92 5.56
CA VAL A 62 -17.16 -11.23 6.06
C VAL A 62 -18.43 -11.85 5.48
N VAL A 63 -18.47 -12.07 4.15
CA VAL A 63 -19.63 -12.69 3.49
C VAL A 63 -19.88 -14.10 4.01
N SER A 64 -18.83 -14.92 4.16
CA SER A 64 -18.94 -16.27 4.72
C SER A 64 -19.47 -16.26 6.15
N ILE A 65 -18.99 -15.34 7.00
CA ILE A 65 -19.51 -15.16 8.36
C ILE A 65 -20.98 -14.78 8.31
N VAL A 66 -21.35 -13.77 7.50
CA VAL A 66 -22.74 -13.33 7.38
C VAL A 66 -23.62 -14.50 6.97
N LEU A 67 -23.32 -15.18 5.86
CA LEU A 67 -24.10 -16.32 5.37
C LEU A 67 -24.23 -17.45 6.41
N SER A 68 -23.16 -17.76 7.13
CA SER A 68 -23.20 -18.77 8.21
C SER A 68 -24.13 -18.37 9.36
N ASN A 69 -24.30 -17.07 9.61
CA ASN A 69 -25.18 -16.56 10.67
C ASN A 69 -26.63 -16.36 10.20
N VAL A 70 -26.92 -16.29 8.89
CA VAL A 70 -28.29 -16.14 8.38
C VAL A 70 -29.04 -17.48 8.22
N GLY A 71 -28.38 -18.62 8.48
CA GLY A 71 -29.03 -19.92 8.61
C GLY A 71 -29.66 -20.47 7.32
N VAL A 72 -29.00 -20.28 6.17
CA VAL A 72 -29.31 -21.07 4.97
C VAL A 72 -28.58 -22.41 5.04
#